data_AF-R9GVL2-F1
#
_entry.id   AF-R9GVL2-F1
#
_cell.length_a   1.000
_cell.length_b   1.000
_cell.length_c   1.000
_cell.angle_alpha   90.00
_cell.angle_beta   90.00
_cell.angle_gamma   90.00
#
_symmetry.space_group_name_H-M   'P 1'
#
loop_
_entity.id
_entity.type
_entity.pdbx_description
1 polymer ?
#
loop_
_entity_poly.entity_id
_entity_poly.type
_entity_poly.pdbx_seq_one_letter_code
_entity_poly.pdbx_strand_id
1 'polypeptide(L)'
;MEWWQAFKDWFLSLGGKYNVNPFIFGAIYLGAIPFFFACLYWTVKNIRNKKSIFLPVLLTGFFFVSAYLYLILVGKNIPVWVYVFIAIMIIYGVYSAIGKVRSKIK
;
A
#
# COMPACT_ATOMS: atom_id res chain seq x y z
N MET A 1 -3.72 -20.34 -23.62
CA MET A 1 -4.48 -19.19 -24.13
C MET A 1 -5.71 -18.86 -23.27
N GLU A 2 -6.40 -19.86 -22.71
CA GLU A 2 -7.53 -19.72 -21.75
C GLU A 2 -7.25 -18.78 -20.55
N TRP A 3 -6.07 -18.92 -19.92
CA TRP A 3 -5.71 -18.20 -18.68
C TRP A 3 -5.63 -16.68 -18.86
N TRP A 4 -5.32 -16.21 -20.08
CA TRP A 4 -5.26 -14.78 -20.39
C TRP A 4 -6.64 -14.15 -20.55
N GLN A 5 -7.60 -14.91 -21.07
CA GLN A 5 -8.99 -14.47 -21.19
C GLN A 5 -9.66 -14.44 -19.81
N ALA A 6 -9.49 -15.49 -19.01
CA ALA A 6 -9.99 -15.53 -17.64
C ALA A 6 -9.45 -14.37 -16.78
N PHE A 7 -8.17 -14.02 -16.93
CA PHE A 7 -7.58 -12.86 -16.26
C PHE A 7 -8.18 -11.55 -16.76
N LYS A 8 -8.34 -11.36 -18.07
CA LYS A 8 -8.95 -10.17 -18.66
C LYS A 8 -10.40 -9.99 -18.24
N ASP A 9 -11.19 -11.05 -18.24
CA ASP A 9 -12.61 -11.00 -17.85
C ASP A 9 -12.75 -10.71 -16.36
N TRP A 10 -11.91 -11.30 -15.51
CA TRP A 10 -11.84 -10.95 -14.09
C TRP A 10 -11.43 -9.49 -13.88
N PHE A 11 -10.46 -8.99 -14.64
CA PHE A 11 -9.97 -7.61 -14.56
C PHE A 11 -10.99 -6.57 -15.08
N LEU A 12 -11.72 -6.89 -16.14
CA LEU A 12 -12.80 -6.05 -16.68
C LEU A 12 -14.04 -6.10 -15.78
N SER A 13 -14.36 -7.25 -15.20
CA SER A 13 -15.37 -7.44 -14.15
C SER A 13 -15.09 -6.59 -12.92
N LEU A 14 -13.82 -6.49 -12.49
CA LEU A 14 -13.39 -5.59 -11.42
C LEU A 14 -13.64 -4.11 -11.75
N GLY A 15 -13.35 -3.69 -12.99
CA GLY A 15 -13.68 -2.34 -13.48
C GLY A 15 -15.17 -2.02 -13.42
N GLY A 16 -16.02 -2.97 -13.83
CA GLY A 16 -17.48 -2.82 -13.76
C GLY A 16 -18.02 -2.83 -12.33
N LYS A 17 -17.51 -3.72 -11.47
CA LYS A 17 -17.98 -3.91 -10.09
C LYS A 17 -17.56 -2.78 -9.15
N TYR A 18 -16.36 -2.25 -9.34
CA TYR A 18 -15.81 -1.17 -8.52
C TYR A 18 -15.87 0.20 -9.21
N ASN A 19 -16.35 0.31 -10.45
CA ASN A 19 -16.42 1.57 -11.23
C ASN A 19 -15.05 2.29 -11.38
N VAL A 20 -13.97 1.53 -11.42
CA VAL A 20 -12.60 2.04 -11.54
C VAL A 20 -12.08 1.80 -12.94
N ASN A 21 -11.20 2.71 -13.41
CA ASN A 21 -10.47 2.49 -14.65
C ASN A 21 -9.45 1.36 -14.45
N PRO A 22 -9.63 0.19 -15.10
CA PRO A 22 -8.76 -0.96 -14.91
C PRO A 22 -7.32 -0.66 -15.29
N PHE A 23 -7.10 0.17 -16.31
CA PHE A 23 -5.74 0.53 -16.75
C PHE A 23 -4.98 1.31 -15.70
N ILE A 24 -5.64 2.24 -15.01
CA ILE A 24 -5.02 3.02 -13.93
C ILE A 24 -4.74 2.13 -12.72
N PHE A 25 -5.70 1.27 -12.36
CA PHE A 25 -5.50 0.28 -11.29
C PHE A 25 -4.32 -0.65 -11.59
N GLY A 26 -4.26 -1.20 -12.81
CA GLY A 26 -3.18 -2.05 -13.26
C GLY A 26 -1.83 -1.34 -13.31
N ALA A 27 -1.79 -0.08 -13.78
CA ALA A 27 -0.57 0.72 -13.81
C ALA A 27 -0.05 1.03 -12.41
N ILE A 28 -0.93 1.38 -11.47
CA ILE A 28 -0.57 1.61 -10.07
C ILE A 28 -0.12 0.31 -9.41
N TYR A 29 -0.84 -0.79 -9.64
CA TYR A 29 -0.50 -2.09 -9.06
C TYR A 29 0.85 -2.61 -9.57
N LEU A 30 1.03 -2.67 -10.89
CA LEU A 30 2.29 -3.10 -11.52
C LEU A 30 3.43 -2.14 -11.22
N GLY A 31 3.15 -0.83 -11.21
CA GLY A 31 4.13 0.19 -10.88
C GLY A 31 4.57 0.12 -9.42
N ALA A 32 3.66 -0.14 -8.48
CA ALA A 32 3.96 -0.17 -7.06
C ALA A 32 4.76 -1.41 -6.63
N ILE A 33 4.63 -2.55 -7.33
CA ILE A 33 5.35 -3.79 -7.02
C ILE A 33 6.89 -3.59 -6.90
N PRO A 34 7.60 -3.05 -7.91
CA PRO A 34 9.05 -2.85 -7.80
C PRO A 34 9.43 -1.90 -6.66
N PHE A 35 8.65 -0.83 -6.44
CA PHE A 35 8.88 0.10 -5.32
C PHE A 35 8.62 -0.55 -3.96
N PHE A 36 7.60 -1.40 -3.87
CA PHE A 36 7.29 -2.18 -2.68
C PHE A 36 8.45 -3.10 -2.31
N PHE A 37 8.97 -3.87 -3.26
CA PHE A 37 10.10 -4.76 -3.00
C PHE A 37 11.37 -3.99 -2.66
N ALA A 38 11.63 -2.84 -3.29
CA ALA A 38 12.74 -1.97 -2.95
C ALA A 38 12.65 -1.44 -1.51
N CYS A 39 11.46 -0.97 -1.10
CA CYS A 39 11.22 -0.48 0.26
C CYS A 39 11.23 -1.61 1.29
N LEU A 40 10.74 -2.79 0.94
CA LEU A 40 10.79 -3.98 1.79
C LEU A 40 12.24 -4.41 2.01
N TYR A 41 13.05 -4.49 0.96
CA TYR A 41 14.48 -4.76 1.07
C TYR A 41 15.17 -3.73 1.96
N TRP A 42 14.87 -2.44 1.78
CA TRP A 42 15.41 -1.37 2.62
C TRP A 42 14.99 -1.50 4.08
N THR A 43 13.75 -1.89 4.33
CA THR A 43 13.22 -2.18 5.67
C THR A 43 13.99 -3.31 6.32
N VAL A 44 14.10 -4.47 5.65
CA VAL A 44 14.84 -5.63 6.15
C VAL A 44 16.31 -5.29 6.40
N LYS A 45 16.93 -4.52 5.50
CA LYS A 45 18.32 -4.05 5.67
C LYS A 45 18.47 -3.15 6.90
N ASN A 46 17.53 -2.24 7.16
CA ASN A 46 17.57 -1.38 8.35
C ASN A 46 17.30 -2.16 9.65
N ILE A 47 16.42 -3.18 9.62
CA ILE A 47 16.20 -4.10 10.74
C ILE A 47 17.52 -4.80 11.10
N ARG A 48 18.19 -5.39 10.10
CA ARG A 48 19.47 -6.09 10.29
C ARG A 48 20.57 -5.18 10.84
N ASN A 49 20.58 -3.92 10.43
CA ASN A 49 21.57 -2.93 10.86
C ASN A 49 21.17 -2.19 12.16
N LYS A 50 20.09 -2.59 12.85
CA LYS A 50 19.53 -1.91 14.03
C LYS A 50 19.32 -0.40 13.83
N LYS A 51 19.04 0.03 12.59
CA LYS A 51 18.77 1.43 12.23
C LYS A 51 17.28 1.72 12.30
N SER A 52 16.89 3.00 12.28
CA SER A 52 15.48 3.40 12.26
C SER A 52 14.76 2.82 11.03
N ILE A 53 13.76 1.98 11.30
CA ILE A 53 12.90 1.34 10.27
C ILE A 53 11.64 2.15 9.94
N PHE A 54 11.41 3.25 10.66
CA PHE A 54 10.18 4.04 10.55
C PHE A 54 9.85 4.45 9.11
N LEU A 55 10.79 5.10 8.42
CA LEU A 55 10.57 5.60 7.06
C LEU A 55 10.44 4.47 6.02
N PRO A 56 11.32 3.44 6.02
CA PRO A 56 11.15 2.27 5.15
C PRO A 56 9.82 1.53 5.36
N VAL A 57 9.40 1.32 6.62
CA VAL A 57 8.13 0.63 6.94
C VAL A 57 6.94 1.42 6.43
N LEU A 58 6.95 2.74 6.61
CA LEU A 58 5.86 3.61 6.18
C LEU A 58 5.75 3.64 4.64
N LEU A 59 6.88 3.70 3.94
CA LEU A 59 6.93 3.59 2.47
C LEU A 59 6.49 2.20 1.98
N THR A 60 6.96 1.13 2.62
CA THR A 60 6.57 -0.25 2.28
C THR A 60 5.07 -0.43 2.42
N GLY A 61 4.48 0.03 3.52
CA GLY A 61 3.04 0.03 3.72
C GLY A 61 2.33 0.91 2.67
N PHE A 62 2.85 2.10 2.37
CA PHE A 62 2.25 3.01 1.39
C PHE A 62 2.18 2.39 0.00
N PHE A 63 3.27 1.79 -0.49
CA PHE A 63 3.26 1.09 -1.78
C PHE A 63 2.38 -0.16 -1.76
N PHE A 64 2.27 -0.84 -0.61
CA PHE A 64 1.37 -1.98 -0.44
C PHE A 64 -0.11 -1.58 -0.55
N VAL A 65 -0.53 -0.47 0.09
CA VAL A 65 -1.91 0.03 0.01
C VAL A 65 -2.18 0.96 -1.17
N SER A 66 -1.16 1.36 -1.95
CA SER A 66 -1.28 2.28 -3.08
C SER A 66 -2.39 1.91 -4.07
N ALA A 67 -2.45 0.65 -4.49
CA ALA A 67 -3.49 0.16 -5.39
C ALA A 67 -4.89 0.21 -4.75
N TYR A 68 -4.96 0.02 -3.43
CA TYR A 68 -6.21 0.11 -2.66
C TYR A 68 -6.63 1.54 -2.36
N LEU A 69 -5.69 2.48 -2.21
CA LEU A 69 -5.98 3.91 -2.09
C LEU A 69 -6.69 4.43 -3.35
N TYR A 70 -6.26 3.97 -4.53
CA TYR A 70 -6.96 4.27 -5.78
C TYR A 70 -8.40 3.73 -5.78
N LEU A 71 -8.60 2.51 -5.28
CA LEU A 71 -9.93 1.96 -5.09
C LEU A 71 -10.74 2.82 -4.10
N ILE A 72 -10.16 3.33 -3.01
CA ILE A 72 -10.87 4.17 -2.02
C ILE A 72 -11.34 5.50 -2.60
N LEU A 73 -10.55 6.09 -3.49
CA LEU A 73 -10.87 7.38 -4.08
C LEU A 73 -11.88 7.29 -5.23
N VAL A 74 -11.83 6.22 -6.01
CA VAL A 74 -12.60 6.11 -7.26
C VAL A 74 -13.66 5.00 -7.20
N GLY A 75 -13.44 3.99 -6.37
CA GLY A 75 -14.25 2.78 -6.33
C GLY A 75 -15.28 2.68 -5.20
N LYS A 76 -16.28 1.84 -5.41
CA LYS A 76 -17.34 1.51 -4.44
C LYS A 76 -17.18 0.08 -3.90
N ASN A 77 -17.63 -0.18 -2.67
CA ASN A 77 -17.64 -1.52 -2.03
C ASN A 77 -16.27 -2.12 -1.69
N ILE A 78 -15.36 -1.32 -1.14
CA ILE A 78 -14.04 -1.82 -0.74
C ILE A 78 -14.16 -2.62 0.56
N PRO A 79 -13.45 -3.74 0.69
CA PRO A 79 -13.41 -4.49 1.93
C PRO A 79 -12.97 -3.63 3.13
N VAL A 80 -13.73 -3.70 4.22
CA VAL A 80 -13.51 -2.91 5.45
C VAL A 80 -12.09 -3.07 6.01
N TRP A 81 -11.46 -4.24 5.83
CA TRP A 81 -10.11 -4.52 6.31
C TRP A 81 -9.05 -3.55 5.77
N VAL A 82 -9.23 -3.02 4.55
CA VAL A 82 -8.31 -2.05 3.94
C VAL A 82 -8.30 -0.74 4.74
N TYR A 83 -9.48 -0.26 5.13
CA TYR A 83 -9.63 0.95 5.92
C TYR A 83 -9.02 0.77 7.32
N VAL A 84 -9.22 -0.40 7.93
CA VAL A 84 -8.60 -0.75 9.22
C VAL A 84 -7.07 -0.75 9.10
N PHE A 85 -6.52 -1.33 8.03
CA PHE A 85 -5.08 -1.35 7.79
C PHE A 85 -4.49 0.06 7.64
N ILE A 86 -5.13 0.93 6.84
CA ILE A 86 -4.72 2.32 6.67
C ILE A 86 -4.81 3.09 7.99
N ALA A 87 -5.89 2.91 8.76
CA ALA A 87 -6.05 3.56 10.06
C ALA A 87 -4.93 3.17 11.02
N ILE A 88 -4.60 1.87 11.11
CA ILE A 88 -3.47 1.38 11.91
C ILE A 88 -2.15 2.00 11.46
N MET A 89 -1.91 2.06 10.14
CA MET A 89 -0.70 2.68 9.60
C MET A 89 -0.58 4.16 9.99
N ILE A 90 -1.66 4.92 9.90
CA ILE A 90 -1.68 6.35 10.26
C ILE A 90 -1.43 6.51 11.76
N ILE A 91 -2.15 5.75 12.60
CA ILE A 91 -2.00 5.79 14.06
C ILE A 91 -0.57 5.45 14.45
N TYR A 92 0.01 4.39 13.88
CA TYR A 92 1.40 4.01 14.13
C TYR A 92 2.38 5.09 13.67
N GLY A 93 2.13 5.68 12.49
CA GLY A 93 2.88 6.81 11.95
C GLY A 93 2.93 8.00 12.92
N VAL A 94 1.76 8.44 13.38
CA VAL A 94 1.58 9.55 14.31
C VAL A 94 2.19 9.24 15.67
N TYR A 95 1.91 8.06 16.24
CA TYR A 95 2.45 7.62 17.52
C TYR A 95 3.98 7.60 17.51
N SER A 96 4.58 7.02 16.47
CA SER A 96 6.04 6.97 16.34
C SER A 96 6.67 8.35 16.08
N ALA A 97 5.98 9.26 15.40
CA ALA A 97 6.46 10.63 15.21
C ALA A 97 6.46 11.41 16.54
N ILE A 98 5.36 11.33 17.30
CA ILE A 98 5.23 11.98 18.62
C ILE A 98 6.31 11.44 19.59
N GLY A 99 6.57 10.13 19.58
CA GLY A 99 7.61 9.52 20.42
C GLY A 99 9.02 10.08 20.14
N LYS A 100 9.38 10.25 18.86
CA LYS A 100 10.67 10.83 18.46
C LYS A 100 10.80 12.32 18.77
N VAL A 101 9.70 13.08 18.67
CA VAL A 101 9.68 14.51 19.01
C VAL A 101 9.82 14.69 20.53
N ARG A 102 9.07 13.92 21.33
CA ARG A 102 9.19 13.95 22.80
C ARG A 102 10.57 13.54 23.30
N SER A 103 11.24 12.59 22.65
CA SER A 103 12.59 12.17 23.07
C SER A 103 13.69 13.19 22.73
N LYS A 104 13.41 14.19 21.90
CA LYS A 104 14.36 15.27 21.54
C LYS A 104 14.15 16.56 22.33
N ILE A 105 12.98 16.73 22.94
CA ILE A 105 12.62 17.92 23.73
C ILE A 105 12.97 17.74 25.22
N LYS A 106 13.25 16.52 25.66
CA LYS A 106 13.73 16.20 27.01
C LYS A 106 15.26 16.13 27.03
#